data_AF-C0CY57-F1
#
_entry.id   AF-C0CY57-F1
#
_cell.length_a   1.000
_cell.length_b   1.000
_cell.length_c   1.000
_cell.angle_alpha   90.00
_cell.angle_beta   90.00
_cell.angle_gamma   90.00
#
_symmetry.space_group_name_H-M   'P 1'
#
loop_
_entity.id
_entity.type
_entity.pdbx_description
1 polymer ?
#
loop_
_entity_poly.entity_id
_entity_poly.type
_entity_poly.pdbx_seq_one_letter_code
_entity_poly.pdbx_strand_id
1 'polypeptide(L)'
;PDTDLMMNCRKVERAGTKVVLITDEFPGKDGKSQSLADVCEEADALSSCGQGNATLVFPAMEKVIGTQDFIEMQIGGWDGCKNPDGSFEAELQIIIASTIANGFNKLAARGY
;
A
#
# COMPACT_ATOMS: atom_id res chain seq x y z
N PRO A 1 11.28 -4.19 2.69
CA PRO A 1 10.72 -2.84 2.93
C PRO A 1 10.71 -2.48 4.41
N ASP A 2 10.11 -3.35 5.25
CA ASP A 2 9.86 -3.08 6.68
C ASP A 2 11.15 -2.90 7.49
N THR A 3 12.17 -3.72 7.24
CA THR A 3 13.48 -3.59 7.92
C THR A 3 14.14 -2.25 7.60
N ASP A 4 14.06 -1.77 6.37
CA ASP A 4 14.61 -0.46 6.00
C ASP A 4 13.86 0.68 6.69
N LEU A 5 12.52 0.59 6.77
CA LEU A 5 11.68 1.54 7.49
C LEU A 5 12.10 1.65 8.96
N MET A 6 12.25 0.51 9.64
CA MET A 6 12.63 0.47 11.06
C MET A 6 14.08 0.91 11.29
N MET A 7 15.01 0.54 10.39
CA MET A 7 16.39 1.03 10.45
C MET A 7 16.45 2.56 10.30
N ASN A 8 15.64 3.15 9.42
CA ASN A 8 15.58 4.59 9.24
C ASN A 8 14.95 5.29 10.46
N CYS A 9 13.83 4.78 10.97
CA CYS A 9 13.19 5.27 12.19
C CYS A 9 14.21 5.33 13.35
N ARG A 10 14.89 4.21 13.62
CA ARG A 10 15.91 4.10 14.66
C ARG A 10 17.05 5.10 14.47
N LYS A 11 17.60 5.21 13.26
CA LYS A 11 18.73 6.12 12.99
C LYS A 11 18.33 7.58 13.20
N VAL A 12 17.13 7.98 12.79
CA VAL A 12 16.65 9.36 12.89
C VAL A 12 16.28 9.73 14.33
N GLU A 13 15.56 8.86 15.06
CA GLU A 13 15.25 9.06 16.48
C GLU A 13 16.52 9.14 17.34
N ARG A 14 17.48 8.23 17.13
CA ARG A 14 18.75 8.25 17.87
C ARG A 14 19.64 9.47 17.54
N ALA A 15 19.41 10.14 16.41
CA ALA A 15 20.05 11.41 16.09
C ALA A 15 19.37 12.62 16.76
N GLY A 16 18.28 12.41 17.52
CA GLY A 16 17.58 13.44 18.28
C GLY A 16 16.36 14.05 17.55
N THR A 17 15.92 13.48 16.43
CA THR A 17 14.77 13.97 15.67
C THR A 17 13.56 13.07 15.88
N LYS A 18 12.41 13.67 16.24
CA LYS A 18 11.17 12.92 16.40
C LYS A 18 10.60 12.41 15.07
N VAL A 19 10.24 11.13 15.05
CA VAL A 19 9.75 10.41 13.88
C VAL A 19 8.31 9.99 14.11
N VAL A 20 7.46 10.23 13.11
CA VAL A 20 6.13 9.60 13.01
C VAL A 20 6.14 8.81 11.72
N LEU A 21 5.81 7.53 11.80
CA LEU A 21 5.70 6.66 10.63
C LEU A 21 4.33 6.84 9.98
N ILE A 22 4.32 6.90 8.65
CA ILE A 22 3.12 6.82 7.85
C ILE A 22 3.38 5.69 6.86
N THR A 23 2.56 4.64 6.90
CA THR A 23 2.76 3.44 6.08
C THR A 23 1.43 2.75 5.83
N ASP A 24 1.35 2.01 4.73
CA ASP A 24 0.37 0.95 4.55
C ASP A 24 0.87 -0.37 5.14
N GLU A 25 -0.07 -1.30 5.28
CA GLU A 25 0.14 -2.55 6.00
C GLU A 25 -0.14 -3.76 5.10
N PHE A 26 0.60 -4.86 5.33
CA PHE A 26 0.48 -6.08 4.53
C PHE A 26 0.30 -7.36 5.38
N PRO A 27 -0.74 -7.44 6.24
CA PRO A 27 -0.99 -8.60 7.10
C PRO A 27 -1.63 -9.81 6.36
N GLY A 28 -1.57 -9.85 5.02
CA GLY A 28 -2.19 -10.89 4.21
C GLY A 28 -3.70 -10.69 4.02
N LYS A 29 -4.30 -11.45 3.11
CA LYS A 29 -5.71 -11.30 2.70
C LYS A 29 -6.71 -11.44 3.85
N ASP A 30 -6.39 -12.28 4.85
CA ASP A 30 -7.23 -12.52 6.01
C ASP A 30 -6.91 -11.60 7.20
N GLY A 31 -5.93 -10.71 7.07
CA GLY A 31 -5.49 -9.79 8.11
C GLY A 31 -4.83 -10.46 9.32
N LYS A 32 -4.39 -11.73 9.21
CA LYS A 32 -3.86 -12.48 10.35
C LYS A 32 -2.34 -12.50 10.45
N SER A 33 -1.63 -12.08 9.41
CA SER A 33 -0.18 -11.96 9.45
C SER A 33 0.21 -10.71 10.22
N GLN A 34 1.48 -10.65 10.63
CA GLN A 34 2.01 -9.41 11.19
C GLN A 34 1.91 -8.31 10.14
N SER A 35 1.34 -7.18 10.55
CA SER A 35 1.14 -6.00 9.71
C SER A 35 2.46 -5.41 9.21
N LEU A 36 3.47 -5.42 10.09
CA LEU A 36 4.87 -5.13 9.80
C LEU A 36 5.71 -6.30 10.31
N ALA A 37 6.59 -6.84 9.47
CA ALA A 37 7.40 -7.99 9.82
C ALA A 37 8.57 -7.66 10.77
N ASP A 38 8.96 -6.38 10.83
CA ASP A 38 10.02 -5.88 11.70
C ASP A 38 9.56 -4.61 12.42
N VAL A 39 9.97 -4.45 13.68
CA VAL A 39 9.64 -3.29 14.53
C VAL A 39 10.82 -2.91 15.42
N CYS A 40 11.00 -1.62 15.66
CA CYS A 40 11.98 -1.10 16.61
C CYS A 40 11.29 -0.34 17.76
N GLU A 41 11.92 -0.30 18.93
CA GLU A 41 11.40 0.42 20.10
C GLU A 41 11.21 1.93 19.85
N GLU A 42 11.98 2.48 18.91
CA GLU A 42 11.90 3.88 18.49
C GLU A 42 10.66 4.19 17.63
N ALA A 43 10.01 3.18 17.06
CA ALA A 43 8.78 3.34 16.27
C ALA A 43 7.54 3.42 17.18
N ASP A 44 7.49 4.42 18.05
CA ASP A 44 6.43 4.61 19.05
C ASP A 44 5.21 5.41 18.53
N ALA A 45 5.31 6.00 17.34
CA ALA A 45 4.24 6.74 16.67
C ALA A 45 4.07 6.32 15.21
N LEU A 46 2.88 5.79 14.87
CA LEU A 46 2.55 5.30 13.53
C LEU A 46 1.11 5.67 13.14
N SER A 47 0.94 6.10 11.89
CA SER A 47 -0.35 6.26 11.22
C SER A 47 -0.44 5.28 10.06
N SER A 48 -1.41 4.38 10.14
CA SER A 48 -1.71 3.45 9.05
C SER A 48 -2.51 4.13 7.94
N CYS A 49 -2.17 3.80 6.69
CA CYS A 49 -2.95 4.16 5.49
C CYS A 49 -3.86 3.02 5.01
N GLY A 50 -3.92 1.91 5.74
CA GLY A 50 -4.78 0.78 5.46
C GLY A 50 -4.05 -0.46 4.96
N GLN A 51 -4.83 -1.51 4.69
CA GLN A 51 -4.33 -2.84 4.33
C GLN A 51 -4.26 -3.04 2.82
N GLY A 52 -3.05 -3.19 2.28
CA GLY A 52 -2.81 -3.37 0.85
C GLY A 52 -3.30 -4.73 0.31
N ASN A 53 -3.40 -5.75 1.16
CA ASN A 53 -3.84 -7.10 0.77
C ASN A 53 -5.37 -7.30 0.75
N ALA A 54 -6.16 -6.27 1.06
CA ALA A 54 -7.62 -6.39 1.04
C ALA A 54 -8.10 -6.76 -0.38
N THR A 55 -8.83 -7.85 -0.52
CA THR A 55 -9.30 -8.32 -1.83
C THR A 55 -10.55 -7.57 -2.26
N LEU A 56 -10.56 -7.10 -3.51
CA LEU A 56 -11.68 -6.43 -4.16
C LEU A 56 -12.14 -7.27 -5.36
N VAL A 57 -13.43 -7.16 -5.66
CA VAL A 57 -14.03 -7.69 -6.90
C VAL A 57 -14.21 -6.53 -7.87
N PHE A 58 -13.59 -6.63 -9.03
CA PHE A 58 -13.74 -5.69 -10.13
C PHE A 58 -14.71 -6.28 -11.16
N PRO A 59 -15.86 -5.64 -11.41
CA PRO A 59 -16.80 -6.13 -12.42
C PRO A 59 -16.21 -5.98 -13.82
N ALA A 60 -16.79 -6.70 -14.79
CA ALA A 60 -16.48 -6.46 -16.19
C ALA A 60 -16.75 -4.99 -16.55
N MET A 61 -15.74 -4.33 -17.13
CA MET A 61 -15.81 -2.91 -17.43
C MET A 61 -16.50 -2.67 -18.77
N GLU A 62 -17.45 -1.74 -18.83
CA GLU A 62 -18.08 -1.33 -20.11
C GLU A 62 -17.07 -0.73 -21.09
N LYS A 63 -16.02 -0.07 -20.55
CA LYS A 63 -14.95 0.55 -21.32
C LYS A 63 -13.60 0.27 -20.67
N VAL A 64 -12.67 -0.25 -21.48
CA VAL A 64 -11.28 -0.48 -21.08
C VAL A 64 -10.38 0.52 -21.81
N ILE A 65 -9.47 1.16 -21.08
CA ILE A 65 -8.40 1.99 -21.63
C ILE A 65 -7.09 1.24 -21.39
N GLY A 66 -6.41 0.83 -22.46
CA GLY A 66 -5.20 0.00 -22.40
C GLY A 66 -5.50 -1.49 -22.57
N THR A 67 -4.80 -2.34 -21.81
CA THR A 67 -4.94 -3.82 -21.88
C THR A 67 -5.17 -4.41 -20.49
N GLN A 68 -5.84 -5.57 -20.46
CA GLN A 68 -6.08 -6.39 -19.28
C GLN A 68 -5.22 -7.67 -19.25
N ASP A 69 -4.29 -7.82 -20.19
CA ASP A 69 -3.52 -9.07 -20.36
C ASP A 69 -2.53 -9.31 -19.21
N PHE A 70 -2.18 -8.26 -18.47
CA PHE A 70 -1.18 -8.29 -17.40
C PHE A 70 -1.78 -8.24 -15.99
N ILE A 71 -3.10 -8.31 -15.84
CA ILE A 71 -3.76 -8.20 -14.51
C ILE A 71 -3.18 -9.22 -13.52
N GLU A 72 -3.03 -10.47 -13.94
CA GLU A 72 -2.55 -11.56 -13.07
C GLU A 72 -1.06 -11.43 -12.73
N MET A 73 -0.30 -10.67 -13.52
CA MET A 73 1.13 -10.41 -13.30
C MET A 73 1.38 -9.11 -12.53
N GLN A 74 0.35 -8.28 -12.32
CA GLN A 74 0.49 -7.05 -11.57
C GLN A 74 0.52 -7.29 -10.06
N ILE A 75 1.13 -6.33 -9.36
CA ILE A 75 1.06 -6.27 -7.90
C ILE A 75 -0.41 -6.30 -7.46
N GLY A 76 -0.73 -7.26 -6.59
CA GLY A 76 -2.10 -7.55 -6.12
C GLY A 76 -2.89 -8.54 -6.96
N GLY A 77 -2.45 -8.86 -8.17
CA GLY A 77 -3.00 -9.94 -9.00
C GLY A 77 -2.39 -11.30 -8.63
N TRP A 78 -3.03 -12.37 -9.11
CA TRP A 78 -2.49 -13.74 -9.04
C TRP A 78 -3.04 -14.58 -10.21
N ASP A 79 -2.41 -15.73 -10.45
CA ASP A 79 -2.82 -16.67 -11.50
C ASP A 79 -4.29 -17.09 -11.35
N GLY A 80 -5.08 -16.92 -12.40
CA GLY A 80 -6.50 -17.24 -12.41
C GLY A 80 -7.40 -16.27 -11.65
N CYS A 81 -6.92 -15.06 -11.29
CA CYS A 81 -7.75 -14.04 -10.66
C CYS A 81 -8.70 -13.34 -11.65
N LYS A 82 -8.51 -13.53 -12.96
CA LYS A 82 -9.34 -12.96 -14.02
C LYS A 82 -10.34 -13.99 -14.56
N ASN A 83 -11.61 -13.63 -14.57
CA ASN A 83 -12.69 -14.46 -15.07
C ASN A 83 -12.85 -14.33 -16.60
N PRO A 84 -13.42 -15.34 -17.28
CA PRO A 84 -13.69 -15.29 -18.73
C PRO A 84 -14.64 -14.17 -19.16
N ASP A 85 -15.49 -13.67 -18.26
CA ASP A 85 -16.42 -12.57 -18.52
C ASP A 85 -15.75 -11.18 -18.44
N GLY A 86 -14.46 -11.12 -18.10
CA GLY A 86 -13.69 -9.88 -17.96
C GLY A 86 -13.76 -9.24 -16.58
N SER A 87 -14.53 -9.80 -15.64
CA SER A 87 -14.41 -9.47 -14.21
C SER A 87 -13.14 -10.09 -13.63
N PHE A 88 -12.66 -9.56 -12.50
CA PHE A 88 -11.50 -10.14 -11.83
C PHE A 88 -11.49 -9.81 -10.33
N GLU A 89 -10.80 -10.63 -9.57
CA GLU A 89 -10.48 -10.38 -8.17
C GLU A 89 -9.01 -9.95 -8.07
N ALA A 90 -8.73 -8.97 -7.22
CA ALA A 90 -7.35 -8.55 -6.97
C ALA A 90 -7.25 -7.88 -5.60
N GLU A 91 -6.05 -7.86 -5.04
CA GLU A 91 -5.77 -7.08 -3.84
C GLU A 91 -5.77 -5.58 -4.14
N LEU A 92 -6.14 -4.77 -3.14
CA LEU A 92 -6.29 -3.31 -3.23
C LEU A 92 -5.06 -2.61 -3.82
N GLN A 93 -3.87 -3.15 -3.60
CA GLN A 93 -2.61 -2.66 -4.15
C GLN A 93 -2.50 -2.68 -5.69
N ILE A 94 -3.42 -3.36 -6.38
CA ILE A 94 -3.52 -3.26 -7.86
C ILE A 94 -3.96 -1.86 -8.31
N ILE A 95 -4.70 -1.15 -7.45
CA ILE A 95 -5.05 0.25 -7.65
C ILE A 95 -3.85 1.06 -7.18
N ILE A 96 -3.13 1.66 -8.13
CA ILE A 96 -2.00 2.53 -7.83
C ILE A 96 -2.42 3.63 -6.84
N ALA A 97 -1.65 3.75 -5.75
CA ALA A 97 -1.86 4.74 -4.69
C ALA A 97 -3.13 4.57 -3.83
N SER A 98 -3.76 3.39 -3.81
CA SER A 98 -4.93 3.11 -2.96
C SER A 98 -4.68 3.24 -1.46
N THR A 99 -3.47 2.91 -1.01
CA THR A 99 -3.00 3.00 0.38
C THR A 99 -1.84 3.99 0.51
N ILE A 100 -1.84 5.06 -0.29
CA ILE A 100 -0.69 5.97 -0.37
C ILE A 100 -0.32 6.59 0.98
N ALA A 101 0.94 6.40 1.38
CA ALA A 101 1.54 6.99 2.58
C ALA A 101 2.00 8.44 2.39
N ASN A 102 1.47 9.13 1.38
CA ASN A 102 1.76 10.54 1.12
C ASN A 102 0.60 11.39 1.63
N GLY A 103 0.90 12.37 2.47
CA GLY A 103 -0.05 13.43 2.75
C GLY A 103 -0.32 14.27 1.50
N PHE A 104 -1.57 14.64 1.27
CA PHE A 104 -1.90 15.76 0.41
C PHE A 104 -1.96 17.02 1.27
N ASN A 105 -1.37 18.12 0.80
CA ASN A 105 -1.55 19.43 1.43
C ASN A 105 -2.12 20.41 0.42
N LYS A 106 -2.84 21.43 0.91
CA LYS A 106 -3.31 22.56 0.08
C LYS A 106 -2.28 23.69 0.01
N LEU A 107 -1.08 23.46 0.57
CA LEU A 107 0.02 24.41 0.59
C LEU A 107 0.70 24.39 -0.77
N ALA A 108 0.44 25.43 -1.57
CA ALA A 108 1.16 25.71 -2.81
C ALA A 108 1.86 27.06 -2.67
N ALA A 109 3.08 27.17 -3.19
CA ALA A 109 3.73 28.47 -3.34
C ALA A 109 2.90 29.30 -4.33
N ARG A 110 2.30 30.39 -3.86
CA ARG A 110 1.69 31.40 -4.73
C ARG A 110 2.76 32.46 -4.96
N GLY A 111 3.16 32.64 -6.21
CA GLY A 111 4.09 33.71 -6.58
C GLY A 111 3.52 35.07 -6.19
N TYR A 112 4.42 35.99 -5.81
CA TYR A 112 4.11 37.41 -5.62
C TYR A 112 4.14 38.15 -6.96
#